data_AF-A0A8B9REY4-F1
#
_entry.id   AF-A0A8B9REY4-F1
#
_cell.length_a   1.000
_cell.length_b   1.000
_cell.length_c   1.000
_cell.angle_alpha   90.00
_cell.angle_beta   90.00
_cell.angle_gamma   90.00
#
_symmetry.space_group_name_H-M   'P 1'
#
loop_
_entity.id
_entity.type
_entity.pdbx_description
1 polymer ?
#
loop_
_entity_poly.entity_id
_entity_poly.type
_entity_poly.pdbx_seq_one_letter_code
_entity_poly.pdbx_strand_id
1 'polypeptide(L)'
;MNSLSPEVALSRISPELRPLLCSVVRNGRVGLDSTNCLRITDLKTGCTSLTPGPCCDRFKLHIPYAGETLKWDIIFNARDPELPPDFIFGEDAEFLPEPSELPHLVAWDAGDPDCLLQLVKELLQQYHQYQCQRLRDSSRLLFEYDSLLEDPNYGRSMEIYAGRKNSWTGEFSARFLLKLPVDFSNIPIYLLKVWQPRDVTDIYTHKHIQNCAKGSDT
;
A
#
# COMPACT_ATOMS: atom_id res chain seq x y z
N MET A 1 -13.46 15.95 -3.65
CA MET A 1 -13.49 15.75 -2.18
C MET A 1 -12.08 15.98 -1.67
N ASN A 2 -11.89 16.92 -0.74
CA ASN A 2 -10.58 17.32 -0.26
C ASN A 2 -9.95 16.16 0.53
N SER A 3 -8.85 15.60 0.04
CA SER A 3 -8.06 14.62 0.80
C SER A 3 -7.51 15.29 2.06
N LEU A 4 -7.83 14.73 3.23
CA LEU A 4 -7.22 15.15 4.50
C LEU A 4 -5.70 14.97 4.41
N SER A 5 -4.93 15.93 4.94
CA SER A 5 -3.49 15.73 5.06
C SER A 5 -3.20 14.59 6.05
N PRO A 6 -2.09 13.85 5.88
CA PRO A 6 -1.79 12.73 6.77
C PRO A 6 -1.65 13.15 8.24
N GLU A 7 -1.15 14.35 8.51
CA GLU A 7 -1.04 14.89 9.86
C GLU A 7 -2.41 15.08 10.53
N VAL A 8 -3.39 15.62 9.79
CA VAL A 8 -4.76 15.80 10.30
C VAL A 8 -5.48 14.45 10.46
N ALA A 9 -5.16 13.47 9.60
CA ALA A 9 -5.67 12.11 9.77
C ALA A 9 -5.13 11.47 11.06
N LEU A 10 -3.81 11.54 11.28
CA LEU A 10 -3.14 10.96 12.44
C LEU A 10 -3.56 11.60 13.78
N SER A 11 -3.95 12.88 13.77
CA SER A 11 -4.42 13.56 14.99
C SER A 11 -5.78 13.06 15.49
N ARG A 12 -6.57 12.40 14.63
CA ARG A 12 -7.90 11.85 14.96
C ARG A 12 -7.86 10.39 15.42
N ILE A 13 -6.79 9.68 15.08
CA ILE A 13 -6.56 8.28 15.43
C ILE A 13 -6.30 8.13 16.94
N SER A 14 -6.77 7.02 17.51
CA SER A 14 -6.46 6.61 18.89
C SER A 14 -4.96 6.71 19.17
N PRO A 15 -4.52 7.33 20.28
CA PRO A 15 -3.10 7.54 20.56
C PRO A 15 -2.24 6.27 20.49
N GLU A 16 -2.77 5.13 20.92
CA GLU A 16 -2.07 3.84 20.98
C GLU A 16 -1.85 3.23 19.59
N LEU A 17 -2.75 3.48 18.63
CA LEU A 17 -2.62 3.00 17.25
C LEU A 17 -1.77 3.94 16.38
N ARG A 18 -1.52 5.16 16.85
CA ARG A 18 -0.83 6.20 16.07
C ARG A 18 0.59 5.81 15.62
N PRO A 19 1.43 5.13 16.44
CA PRO A 19 2.76 4.70 16.00
C PRO A 19 2.72 3.81 14.76
N LEU A 20 1.80 2.84 14.73
CA LEU A 20 1.58 1.94 13.59
C LEU A 20 1.26 2.71 12.31
N LEU A 21 0.27 3.61 12.37
CA LEU A 21 -0.15 4.40 11.22
C LEU A 21 0.90 5.44 10.79
N CYS A 22 1.67 5.98 11.74
CA CYS A 22 2.80 6.85 11.44
C CYS A 22 3.85 6.13 10.59
N SER A 23 4.18 4.87 10.91
CA SER A 23 5.09 4.08 10.07
C SER A 23 4.49 3.85 8.69
N VAL A 24 3.22 3.43 8.60
CA VAL A 24 2.54 3.22 7.30
C VAL A 24 2.56 4.48 6.44
N VAL A 25 2.30 5.66 6.99
CA VAL A 25 2.27 6.91 6.21
C VAL A 25 3.67 7.36 5.79
N ARG A 26 4.68 7.20 6.67
CA ARG A 26 6.05 7.71 6.43
C ARG A 26 6.89 6.75 5.60
N ASN A 27 6.77 5.46 5.89
CA ASN A 27 7.58 4.38 5.33
C ASN A 27 6.82 3.53 4.32
N GLY A 28 5.52 3.78 4.12
CA GLY A 28 4.63 3.05 3.20
C GLY A 28 4.89 3.30 1.73
N ARG A 29 6.14 3.16 1.30
CA ARG A 29 6.43 2.87 -0.09
C ARG A 29 6.28 1.37 -0.23
N VAL A 30 5.11 0.98 -0.73
CA VAL A 30 4.82 -0.42 -0.99
C VAL A 30 4.60 -0.59 -2.48
N GLY A 31 5.14 -1.67 -3.03
CA GLY A 31 5.11 -1.92 -4.45
C GLY A 31 6.10 -1.09 -5.28
N LEU A 32 5.88 -1.08 -6.59
CA LEU A 32 6.74 -0.44 -7.60
C LEU A 32 6.34 1.01 -7.89
N ASP A 33 5.09 1.40 -7.65
CA ASP A 33 4.63 2.79 -7.77
C ASP A 33 5.08 3.61 -6.54
N SER A 34 6.38 3.87 -6.48
CA SER A 34 7.02 4.67 -5.42
C SER A 34 6.67 6.16 -5.47
N THR A 35 5.94 6.62 -6.49
CA THR A 35 5.56 8.04 -6.63
C THR A 35 4.35 8.39 -5.78
N ASN A 36 3.47 7.41 -5.52
CA ASN A 36 2.30 7.55 -4.68
C ASN A 36 2.56 6.87 -3.32
N CYS A 37 2.52 7.64 -2.24
CA CYS A 37 2.55 7.05 -0.90
C CYS A 37 1.20 6.40 -0.58
N LEU A 38 1.20 5.44 0.35
CA LEU A 38 -0.03 4.99 1.00
C LEU A 38 -0.82 6.19 1.54
N ARG A 39 -2.14 6.20 1.28
CA ARG A 39 -3.04 7.26 1.79
C ARG A 39 -4.13 6.67 2.66
N ILE A 40 -4.47 7.40 3.72
CA ILE A 40 -5.51 7.01 4.67
C ILE A 40 -6.71 7.95 4.49
N THR A 41 -7.90 7.38 4.35
CA THR A 41 -9.18 8.10 4.22
C THR A 41 -10.26 7.43 5.07
N ASP A 42 -11.49 7.96 5.02
CA ASP A 42 -12.68 7.37 5.66
C ASP A 42 -12.51 7.00 7.14
N LEU A 43 -11.85 7.88 7.90
CA LEU A 43 -11.66 7.72 9.33
C LEU A 43 -13.00 7.64 10.06
N LYS A 44 -13.19 6.55 10.80
CA LYS A 44 -14.36 6.27 11.63
C LYS A 44 -13.91 5.77 13.00
N THR A 45 -14.82 5.85 13.96
CA THR A 45 -14.63 5.26 15.29
C THR A 45 -15.61 4.11 15.48
N GLY A 46 -15.13 2.99 16.01
CA GLY A 46 -15.97 1.92 16.57
C GLY A 46 -16.38 2.16 18.02
N CYS A 47 -15.86 3.22 18.66
CA CYS A 47 -16.17 3.55 20.04
C CYS A 47 -17.55 4.23 20.17
N THR A 48 -18.08 4.26 21.39
CA THR A 48 -19.31 4.99 21.69
C THR A 48 -19.07 6.50 21.52
N SER A 49 -20.11 7.24 21.10
CA SER A 49 -20.04 8.70 20.87
C SER A 49 -19.67 9.52 22.11
N LEU A 50 -19.77 8.92 23.30
CA LEU A 50 -19.38 9.53 24.58
C LEU A 50 -17.87 9.42 24.87
N THR A 51 -17.11 8.69 24.05
CA THR A 51 -15.68 8.49 24.26
C THR A 51 -14.95 9.83 24.03
N PRO A 52 -14.29 10.39 25.05
CA PRO A 52 -13.62 11.68 24.91
C PRO A 52 -12.34 11.56 24.09
N GLY A 53 -12.02 12.60 23.31
CA GLY A 53 -10.77 12.70 22.58
C GLY A 53 -10.67 11.85 21.29
N PRO A 54 -9.46 11.76 20.70
CA PRO A 54 -9.22 10.98 19.49
C PRO A 54 -9.42 9.49 19.74
N CYS A 55 -10.37 8.88 19.03
CA CYS A 55 -10.74 7.47 19.19
C CYS A 55 -11.04 6.78 17.85
N CYS A 56 -10.57 7.34 16.73
CA CYS A 56 -10.70 6.66 15.44
C CYS A 56 -9.76 5.44 15.40
N ASP A 57 -10.32 4.31 14.98
CA ASP A 57 -9.66 3.00 14.88
C ASP A 57 -9.99 2.28 13.56
N ARG A 58 -10.87 2.85 12.74
CA ARG A 58 -11.31 2.29 11.46
C ARG A 58 -10.99 3.28 10.35
N PHE A 59 -10.39 2.80 9.29
CA PHE A 59 -9.99 3.66 8.18
C PHE A 59 -9.86 2.86 6.88
N LYS A 60 -9.85 3.59 5.77
CA LYS A 60 -9.59 3.04 4.44
C LYS A 60 -8.17 3.35 4.01
N LEU A 61 -7.40 2.32 3.72
CA LEU A 61 -6.05 2.40 3.17
C LEU A 61 -6.11 2.34 1.64
N HIS A 62 -5.55 3.36 1.01
CA HIS A 62 -5.35 3.44 -0.43
C HIS A 62 -3.93 3.02 -0.78
N ILE A 63 -3.81 1.90 -1.48
CA ILE A 63 -2.55 1.28 -1.86
C ILE A 63 -2.37 1.40 -3.38
N PRO A 64 -1.39 2.17 -3.86
CA PRO A 64 -1.01 2.15 -5.27
C PRO A 64 -0.42 0.79 -5.66
N TYR A 65 -0.94 0.17 -6.72
CA TYR A 65 -0.49 -1.14 -7.19
C TYR A 65 -0.78 -1.31 -8.68
N ALA A 66 0.23 -1.65 -9.48
CA ALA A 66 0.14 -1.88 -10.93
C ALA A 66 -0.58 -0.76 -11.74
N GLY A 67 -0.46 0.49 -11.29
CA GLY A 67 -1.15 1.65 -11.89
C GLY A 67 -2.64 1.77 -11.53
N GLU A 68 -3.11 0.98 -10.57
CA GLU A 68 -4.41 1.10 -9.92
C GLU A 68 -4.26 1.54 -8.45
N THR A 69 -5.39 1.77 -7.78
CA THR A 69 -5.41 2.02 -6.33
C THR A 69 -6.33 1.02 -5.64
N LEU A 70 -5.74 0.08 -4.91
CA LEU A 70 -6.49 -0.82 -4.03
C LEU A 70 -7.02 -0.03 -2.84
N LYS A 71 -8.23 -0.36 -2.40
CA LYS A 71 -8.92 0.32 -1.30
C LYS A 71 -9.31 -0.72 -0.25
N TRP A 72 -8.48 -0.86 0.77
CA TRP A 72 -8.70 -1.84 1.84
C TRP A 72 -9.21 -1.12 3.08
N ASP A 73 -10.30 -1.61 3.67
CA ASP A 73 -10.73 -1.15 4.98
C ASP A 73 -9.96 -1.91 6.06
N ILE A 74 -9.34 -1.16 6.97
CA ILE A 74 -8.59 -1.68 8.11
C ILE A 74 -9.33 -1.32 9.38
N ILE A 75 -9.55 -2.32 10.22
CA ILE A 75 -10.39 -2.22 11.41
C ILE A 75 -9.57 -2.65 12.62
N PHE A 76 -9.24 -1.68 13.47
CA PHE A 76 -8.76 -1.94 14.82
C PHE A 76 -9.88 -1.78 15.84
N ASN A 77 -9.59 -2.16 17.07
CA ASN A 77 -10.40 -1.82 18.24
C ASN A 77 -9.58 -0.90 19.16
N ALA A 78 -9.97 0.38 19.26
CA ALA A 78 -9.25 1.34 20.10
C ALA A 78 -9.23 0.98 21.60
N ARG A 79 -10.12 0.10 22.07
CA ARG A 79 -10.14 -0.35 23.48
C ARG A 79 -9.19 -1.50 23.76
N ASP A 80 -8.80 -2.22 22.72
CA ASP A 80 -7.95 -3.40 22.78
C ASP A 80 -6.85 -3.27 21.70
N PRO A 81 -5.96 -2.26 21.83
CA PRO A 81 -4.97 -1.90 20.79
C PRO A 81 -3.94 -3.00 20.50
N GLU A 82 -3.77 -3.93 21.45
CA GLU A 82 -2.86 -5.07 21.35
C GLU A 82 -3.38 -6.15 20.38
N LEU A 83 -4.67 -6.12 20.02
CA LEU A 83 -5.24 -7.08 19.08
C LEU A 83 -4.88 -6.73 17.63
N PRO A 84 -4.66 -7.74 16.77
CA PRO A 84 -4.41 -7.50 15.35
C PRO A 84 -5.65 -6.88 14.67
N PRO A 85 -5.46 -6.15 13.55
CA PRO A 85 -6.55 -5.59 12.79
C PRO A 85 -7.27 -6.62 11.91
N ASP A 86 -8.52 -6.33 11.57
CA ASP A 86 -9.24 -6.99 10.49
C ASP A 86 -9.11 -6.20 9.17
N PHE A 87 -9.14 -6.92 8.04
CA PHE A 87 -9.07 -6.37 6.69
C PHE A 87 -10.32 -6.69 5.87
N ILE A 88 -10.76 -5.72 5.07
CA ILE A 88 -11.77 -5.92 4.02
C ILE A 88 -11.19 -5.45 2.69
N PHE A 89 -11.09 -6.36 1.72
CA PHE A 89 -10.38 -6.14 0.44
C PHE A 89 -11.22 -5.44 -0.65
N GLY A 90 -12.23 -4.67 -0.26
CA GLY A 90 -13.01 -3.82 -1.15
C GLY A 90 -13.70 -4.60 -2.28
N GLU A 91 -13.32 -4.32 -3.54
CA GLU A 91 -13.97 -4.89 -4.72
C GLU A 91 -13.53 -6.33 -5.00
N ASP A 92 -12.36 -6.76 -4.56
CA ASP A 92 -11.79 -8.10 -4.81
C ASP A 92 -12.25 -9.13 -3.78
N ALA A 93 -13.55 -9.44 -3.75
CA ALA A 93 -14.15 -10.41 -2.82
C ALA A 93 -13.60 -11.85 -2.95
N GLU A 94 -12.94 -12.18 -4.06
CA GLU A 94 -12.33 -13.49 -4.31
C GLU A 94 -10.88 -13.58 -3.81
N PHE A 95 -10.29 -12.46 -3.38
CA PHE A 95 -8.96 -12.48 -2.77
C PHE A 95 -9.06 -13.00 -1.33
N LEU A 96 -8.58 -14.23 -1.13
CA LEU A 96 -8.54 -14.93 0.14
C LEU A 96 -7.07 -15.20 0.51
N PRO A 97 -6.41 -14.32 1.30
CA PRO A 97 -5.04 -14.55 1.70
C PRO A 97 -4.93 -15.73 2.69
N GLU A 98 -3.90 -16.55 2.52
CA GLU A 98 -3.59 -17.68 3.39
C GLU A 98 -2.95 -17.19 4.69
N PRO A 99 -3.57 -17.43 5.87
CA PRO A 99 -3.05 -16.95 7.15
C PRO A 99 -1.67 -17.50 7.51
N SER A 100 -1.32 -18.70 7.02
CA SER A 100 0.00 -19.30 7.26
C SER A 100 1.15 -18.53 6.61
N GLU A 101 0.85 -17.75 5.57
CA GLU A 101 1.79 -16.91 4.83
C GLU A 101 1.76 -15.44 5.33
N LEU A 102 1.18 -15.19 6.51
CA LEU A 102 1.11 -13.88 7.17
C LEU A 102 1.74 -13.95 8.58
N PRO A 103 3.07 -14.13 8.71
CA PRO A 103 3.71 -14.28 10.01
C PRO A 103 3.52 -13.07 10.91
N HIS A 104 3.42 -11.84 10.36
CA HIS A 104 3.15 -10.65 11.18
C HIS A 104 1.70 -10.56 11.66
N LEU A 105 0.76 -11.32 11.07
CA LEU A 105 -0.59 -11.47 11.62
C LEU A 105 -0.61 -12.55 12.72
N VAL A 106 0.07 -13.67 12.50
CA VAL A 106 0.12 -14.81 13.44
C VAL A 106 0.85 -14.44 14.72
N ALA A 107 1.99 -13.75 14.60
CA ALA A 107 2.79 -13.24 15.70
C ALA A 107 2.70 -11.71 15.76
N TRP A 108 1.47 -11.20 15.86
CA TRP A 108 1.22 -9.76 15.95
C TRP A 108 1.91 -9.15 17.19
N ASP A 109 2.72 -8.12 16.94
CA ASP A 109 3.41 -7.34 17.98
C ASP A 109 3.01 -5.87 17.86
N ALA A 110 2.05 -5.43 18.66
CA ALA A 110 1.61 -4.03 18.68
C ALA A 110 2.68 -3.06 19.24
N GLY A 111 3.73 -3.58 19.89
CA GLY A 111 4.86 -2.80 20.37
C GLY A 111 5.84 -2.40 19.24
N ASP A 112 5.86 -3.14 18.14
CA ASP A 112 6.65 -2.80 16.96
C ASP A 112 5.88 -1.81 16.07
N PRO A 113 6.34 -0.55 15.90
CA PRO A 113 5.67 0.44 15.05
C PRO A 113 5.59 0.03 13.57
N ASP A 114 6.43 -0.90 13.11
CA ASP A 114 6.46 -1.37 11.72
C ASP A 114 5.56 -2.57 11.45
N CYS A 115 4.99 -3.23 12.47
CA CYS A 115 4.26 -4.49 12.30
C CYS A 115 3.08 -4.39 11.32
N LEU A 116 2.30 -3.29 11.37
CA LEU A 116 1.21 -3.04 10.43
C LEU A 116 1.73 -2.89 9.00
N LEU A 117 2.86 -2.20 8.81
CA LEU A 117 3.45 -2.00 7.49
C LEU A 117 3.97 -3.33 6.93
N GLN A 118 4.58 -4.18 7.75
CA GLN A 118 5.02 -5.52 7.34
C GLN A 118 3.83 -6.38 6.93
N LEU A 119 2.76 -6.40 7.74
CA LEU A 119 1.54 -7.13 7.41
C LEU A 119 0.92 -6.66 6.08
N VAL A 120 0.89 -5.35 5.82
CA VAL A 120 0.42 -4.80 4.53
C VAL A 120 1.30 -5.27 3.36
N LYS A 121 2.63 -5.35 3.55
CA LYS A 121 3.55 -5.87 2.51
C LYS A 121 3.29 -7.34 2.22
N GLU A 122 3.08 -8.16 3.25
CA GLU A 122 2.78 -9.59 3.12
C GLU A 122 1.46 -9.82 2.39
N LEU A 123 0.41 -9.08 2.78
CA LEU A 123 -0.88 -9.12 2.10
C LEU A 123 -0.76 -8.72 0.63
N LEU A 124 0.06 -7.71 0.31
CA LEU A 124 0.29 -7.31 -1.08
C LEU A 124 1.10 -8.33 -1.87
N GLN A 125 2.04 -9.03 -1.23
CA GLN A 125 2.75 -10.14 -1.86
C GLN A 125 1.78 -11.28 -2.21
N GLN A 126 0.85 -11.62 -1.31
CA GLN A 126 -0.19 -12.59 -1.62
C GLN A 126 -1.17 -12.08 -2.69
N TYR A 127 -1.53 -10.80 -2.65
CA TYR A 127 -2.35 -10.18 -3.68
C TYR A 127 -1.70 -10.26 -5.06
N HIS A 128 -0.38 -10.06 -5.14
CA HIS A 128 0.38 -10.26 -6.37
C HIS A 128 0.27 -11.71 -6.89
N GLN A 129 0.44 -12.70 -6.00
CA GLN A 129 0.27 -14.11 -6.38
C GLN A 129 -1.15 -14.41 -6.90
N TYR A 130 -2.17 -13.88 -6.23
CA TYR A 130 -3.57 -13.96 -6.66
C TYR A 130 -3.78 -13.35 -8.06
N GLN A 131 -3.19 -12.19 -8.34
CA GLN A 131 -3.25 -11.57 -9.66
C GLN A 131 -2.54 -12.39 -10.73
N CYS A 132 -1.39 -12.99 -10.40
CA CYS A 132 -0.68 -13.91 -11.29
C CYS A 132 -1.51 -15.17 -11.58
N GLN A 133 -2.26 -15.70 -10.60
CA GLN A 133 -3.18 -16.81 -10.82
C GLN A 133 -4.32 -16.41 -11.77
N ARG A 134 -4.93 -15.24 -11.57
CA ARG A 134 -6.00 -14.72 -12.45
C ARG A 134 -5.53 -14.46 -13.88
N LEU A 135 -4.26 -14.10 -14.07
CA LEU A 135 -3.68 -13.94 -15.40
C LEU A 135 -3.70 -15.26 -16.20
N ARG A 136 -3.61 -16.41 -15.51
CA ARG A 136 -3.58 -17.75 -16.15
C ARG A 136 -4.87 -18.09 -16.89
N ASP A 137 -5.98 -17.39 -16.59
CA ASP A 137 -7.24 -17.52 -17.33
C ASP A 137 -7.13 -17.04 -18.78
N SER A 138 -6.08 -16.26 -19.10
CA SER A 138 -5.77 -15.79 -20.46
C SER A 138 -4.44 -16.37 -20.93
N SER A 139 -4.50 -17.37 -21.81
CA SER A 139 -3.30 -18.01 -22.38
C SER A 139 -2.39 -17.02 -23.12
N ARG A 140 -2.96 -16.01 -23.77
CA ARG A 140 -2.20 -14.97 -24.48
C ARG A 140 -1.38 -14.11 -23.52
N LEU A 141 -2.00 -13.66 -22.43
CA LEU A 141 -1.31 -12.80 -21.47
C LEU A 141 -0.33 -13.58 -20.60
N LEU A 142 -0.64 -14.84 -20.32
CA LEU A 142 0.29 -15.75 -19.68
C LEU A 142 1.57 -15.93 -20.52
N PHE A 143 1.45 -16.09 -21.85
CA PHE A 143 2.61 -16.15 -22.73
C PHE A 143 3.49 -14.88 -22.66
N GLU A 144 2.86 -13.70 -22.67
CA GLU A 144 3.59 -12.43 -22.54
C GLU A 144 4.28 -12.31 -21.17
N TYR A 145 3.60 -12.72 -20.10
CA TYR A 145 4.17 -12.76 -18.75
C TYR A 145 5.35 -13.71 -18.63
N ASP A 146 5.21 -14.94 -19.11
CA ASP A 146 6.29 -15.94 -19.08
C ASP A 146 7.50 -15.45 -19.89
N SER A 147 7.27 -14.81 -21.04
CA SER A 147 8.33 -14.19 -21.85
C SER A 147 9.06 -13.07 -21.11
N LEU A 148 8.35 -12.27 -20.31
CA LEU A 148 8.97 -11.21 -19.48
C LEU A 148 9.76 -11.79 -18.30
N LEU A 149 9.33 -12.94 -17.76
CA LEU A 149 10.04 -13.64 -16.68
C LEU A 149 11.33 -14.32 -17.13
N GLU A 150 11.52 -14.55 -18.43
CA GLU A 150 12.78 -15.10 -18.97
C GLU A 150 13.97 -14.17 -18.68
N ASP A 151 13.73 -12.87 -18.54
CA ASP A 151 14.74 -11.91 -18.07
C ASP A 151 14.69 -11.83 -16.53
N PRO A 152 15.75 -12.29 -15.83
CA PRO A 152 15.80 -12.29 -14.37
C PRO A 152 15.66 -10.90 -13.74
N ASN A 153 15.95 -9.84 -14.50
CA ASN A 153 15.87 -8.47 -14.01
C ASN A 153 14.43 -8.01 -13.74
N TYR A 154 13.45 -8.58 -14.46
CA TYR A 154 12.05 -8.17 -14.34
C TYR A 154 11.26 -9.01 -13.34
N GLY A 155 11.68 -10.25 -13.06
CA GLY A 155 10.89 -11.17 -12.22
C GLY A 155 10.50 -10.62 -10.85
N ARG A 156 11.43 -9.97 -10.14
CA ARG A 156 11.17 -9.34 -8.82
C ARG A 156 10.78 -7.86 -8.92
N SER A 157 10.75 -7.32 -10.12
CA SER A 157 10.59 -5.90 -10.42
C SER A 157 9.34 -5.64 -11.26
N MET A 158 8.33 -6.52 -11.15
CA MET A 158 7.09 -6.45 -11.92
C MET A 158 5.86 -6.63 -11.02
N GLU A 159 4.85 -5.79 -11.25
CA GLU A 159 3.51 -5.90 -10.68
C GLU A 159 2.50 -6.12 -11.79
N ILE A 160 1.45 -6.87 -11.46
CA ILE A 160 0.44 -7.29 -12.42
C ILE A 160 -0.93 -7.10 -11.80
N TYR A 161 -1.84 -6.52 -12.59
CA TYR A 161 -3.24 -6.43 -12.25
C TYR A 161 -4.09 -6.96 -13.41
N ALA A 162 -4.85 -8.01 -13.13
CA ALA A 162 -5.86 -8.57 -14.00
C ALA A 162 -7.23 -7.98 -13.62
N GLY A 163 -7.78 -7.15 -14.51
CA GLY A 163 -9.13 -6.65 -14.39
C GLY A 163 -10.17 -7.77 -14.47
N ARG A 164 -11.38 -7.51 -13.96
CA ARG A 164 -12.48 -8.47 -14.09
C ARG A 164 -12.88 -8.62 -15.55
N LYS A 165 -13.21 -9.86 -15.93
CA LYS A 165 -13.76 -10.15 -17.24
C LYS A 165 -15.13 -9.46 -17.35
N ASN A 166 -15.31 -8.66 -18.39
CA ASN A 166 -16.59 -8.01 -18.65
C ASN A 166 -17.64 -9.09 -19.01
N SER A 167 -18.74 -9.14 -18.27
CA SER A 167 -19.80 -10.14 -18.44
C SER A 167 -20.49 -10.07 -19.81
N TRP A 168 -20.51 -8.89 -20.44
CA TRP A 168 -21.19 -8.65 -21.73
C TRP A 168 -20.26 -8.81 -22.93
N THR A 169 -19.03 -8.27 -22.87
CA THR A 169 -18.09 -8.32 -23.99
C THR A 169 -17.12 -9.50 -23.91
N GLY A 170 -16.96 -10.10 -22.72
CA GLY A 170 -15.96 -11.12 -22.45
C GLY A 170 -14.54 -10.58 -22.42
N GLU A 171 -14.34 -9.26 -22.54
CA GLU A 171 -13.02 -8.63 -22.56
C GLU A 171 -12.36 -8.71 -21.20
N PHE A 172 -11.04 -8.93 -21.23
CA PHE A 172 -10.17 -9.02 -20.08
C PHE A 172 -9.11 -7.94 -20.21
N SER A 173 -8.99 -7.08 -19.20
CA SER A 173 -7.94 -6.06 -19.16
C SER A 173 -6.83 -6.51 -18.23
N ALA A 174 -5.58 -6.24 -18.60
CA ALA A 174 -4.43 -6.48 -17.74
C ALA A 174 -3.50 -5.27 -17.78
N ARG A 175 -2.79 -5.06 -16.67
CA ARG A 175 -1.75 -4.05 -16.53
C ARG A 175 -0.48 -4.69 -16.00
N PHE A 176 0.63 -4.32 -16.61
CA PHE A 176 1.97 -4.70 -16.19
C PHE A 176 2.70 -3.41 -15.82
N LEU A 177 3.21 -3.35 -14.60
CA LEU A 177 4.05 -2.26 -14.15
C LEU A 177 5.44 -2.83 -13.86
N LEU A 178 6.44 -2.35 -14.59
CA LEU A 178 7.82 -2.81 -14.47
C LEU A 178 8.71 -1.69 -13.96
N LYS A 179 9.61 -2.04 -13.03
CA LYS A 179 10.74 -1.20 -12.65
C LYS A 179 11.92 -1.56 -13.54
N LEU A 180 12.39 -0.58 -14.31
CA LEU A 180 13.52 -0.75 -15.22
C LEU A 180 14.83 -0.93 -14.44
N PRO A 181 15.71 -1.87 -14.83
CA PRO A 181 17.01 -2.12 -14.21
C PRO A 181 18.04 -1.07 -14.67
N VAL A 182 17.74 0.20 -14.48
CA VAL A 182 18.62 1.32 -14.83
C VAL A 182 19.16 1.94 -13.55
N ASP A 183 20.46 2.22 -13.53
CA ASP A 183 21.08 2.92 -12.42
C ASP A 183 20.78 4.42 -12.49
N PHE A 184 19.97 4.88 -11.54
CA PHE A 184 19.59 6.28 -11.38
C PHE A 184 20.41 7.01 -10.31
N SER A 185 21.43 6.36 -9.72
CA SER A 185 22.23 6.92 -8.63
C SER A 185 22.96 8.22 -9.01
N ASN A 186 23.30 8.38 -10.29
CA ASN A 186 24.02 9.53 -10.83
C ASN A 186 23.12 10.70 -11.23
N ILE A 187 21.80 10.63 -11.02
CA ILE A 187 20.91 11.76 -11.30
C ILE A 187 21.20 12.89 -10.28
N PRO A 188 21.49 14.13 -10.72
CA PRO A 188 21.79 15.23 -9.83
C PRO A 188 20.56 15.65 -9.01
N ILE A 189 20.83 16.13 -7.78
CA ILE A 189 19.80 16.68 -6.91
C ILE A 189 19.29 18.00 -7.50
N TYR A 190 17.97 18.21 -7.44
CA TYR A 190 17.34 19.46 -7.84
C TYR A 190 16.38 19.95 -6.76
N LEU A 191 16.09 21.25 -6.77
CA LEU A 191 15.19 21.89 -5.80
C LEU A 191 13.75 21.77 -6.26
N LEU A 192 12.87 21.33 -5.37
CA LEU A 192 11.42 21.34 -5.58
C LEU A 192 10.79 22.47 -4.78
N LYS A 193 9.82 23.15 -5.41
CA LYS A 193 8.97 24.12 -4.74
C LYS A 193 7.90 23.39 -3.95
N VAL A 194 7.87 23.57 -2.63
CA VAL A 194 6.78 23.08 -1.78
C VAL A 194 5.73 24.18 -1.69
N TRP A 195 4.54 23.96 -2.26
CA TRP A 195 3.43 24.89 -2.12
C TRP A 195 2.75 24.70 -0.75
N GLN A 196 2.92 25.67 0.15
CA GLN A 196 2.09 25.79 1.35
C GLN A 196 0.97 26.84 1.13
N PRO A 197 -0.24 26.66 1.71
CA PRO A 197 -1.30 27.65 1.58
C PRO A 197 -1.00 28.90 2.45
N ARG A 198 -0.58 29.97 1.77
CA ARG A 198 -0.53 31.40 2.15
C ARG A 198 0.27 31.81 3.40
N ASP A 199 1.24 32.70 3.11
CA ASP A 199 1.88 33.70 3.96
C ASP A 199 3.00 33.28 4.92
N VAL A 200 3.94 32.42 4.52
CA VAL A 200 5.35 32.47 5.00
C VAL A 200 6.27 31.91 3.89
N THR A 201 7.42 32.58 3.67
CA THR A 201 8.55 32.29 2.75
C THR A 201 8.58 30.96 1.99
N ASP A 202 8.90 31.00 0.68
CA ASP A 202 9.19 29.82 -0.15
C ASP A 202 10.22 28.91 0.54
N ILE A 203 9.81 27.71 0.94
CA ILE A 203 10.70 26.67 1.48
C ILE A 203 11.05 25.71 0.34
N TYR A 204 12.35 25.60 0.03
CA TYR A 204 12.88 24.60 -0.89
C TYR A 204 13.34 23.38 -0.11
N THR A 205 12.90 22.19 -0.53
CA THR A 205 13.38 20.93 0.03
C THR A 205 14.21 20.19 -1.01
N HIS A 206 15.37 19.68 -0.60
CA HIS A 206 16.16 18.75 -1.41
C HIS A 206 15.43 17.41 -1.47
N LYS A 207 15.10 16.95 -2.68
CA LYS A 207 14.66 15.56 -2.89
C LYS A 207 15.78 14.79 -3.58
N HIS A 208 16.14 13.67 -2.97
CA HIS A 208 16.80 12.58 -3.69
C HIS A 208 15.73 11.80 -4.45
N ILE A 209 16.02 11.33 -5.66
CA ILE A 209 15.29 10.18 -6.19
C ILE A 209 15.68 9.02 -5.26
N GLN A 210 14.82 8.73 -4.29
CA GLN A 210 15.07 7.65 -3.34
C GLN A 210 14.73 6.33 -4.00
N ASN A 211 15.78 5.57 -4.26
CA ASN A 211 15.82 4.22 -4.80
C ASN A 211 14.71 3.29 -4.26
N CYS A 212 14.04 2.57 -5.16
CA CYS A 212 13.40 1.26 -4.86
C CYS A 212 14.45 0.13 -4.72
N ALA A 213 15.67 0.42 -4.28
CA ALA A 213 16.78 -0.51 -4.20
C ALA A 213 17.33 -0.56 -2.78
N LYS A 214 16.60 -1.25 -1.91
CA LYS A 214 17.17 -2.04 -0.82
C LYS A 214 16.36 -3.32 -0.71
N GLY A 215 16.68 -4.28 -1.57
CA GLY A 215 16.52 -5.68 -1.22
C GLY A 215 17.55 -5.93 -0.12
N SER A 216 17.07 -6.34 1.05
CA SER A 216 17.87 -6.84 2.14
C SER A 216 18.49 -8.17 1.72
N ASP A 217 19.79 -8.15 1.46
CA ASP A 217 20.63 -9.35 1.61
C ASP A 217 20.86 -9.55 3.11
N THR A 218 20.09 -10.46 3.70
CA THR A 218 20.47 -11.40 4.78
C THR A 218 19.41 -12.49 4.85
#